data_AF-A0A5E4QQ70-F1
#
_entry.id   AF-A0A5E4QQ70-F1
#
_cell.length_a   1.000
_cell.length_b   1.000
_cell.length_c   1.000
_cell.angle_alpha   90.00
_cell.angle_beta   90.00
_cell.angle_gamma   90.00
#
_symmetry.space_group_name_H-M   'P 1'
#
loop_
_entity.id
_entity.type
_entity.pdbx_description
1 polymer ?
#
loop_
_entity_poly.entity_id
_entity_poly.type
_entity_poly.pdbx_seq_one_letter_code
_entity_poly.pdbx_strand_id
1 'polypeptide(L)'
;MILKSLEYAKEAVSKDIKDGESWIILGNSYLCQYFTLSQDPAILKHCMSAYGQAYLDPIAKGQPDLYYNKAMTLKYEENYSGALETFKRACDLDPMWMPPDREMIKIKRYLDAAVDLIKTRGKIKNKRLANMLQAVDQKMLGEYAAGAFVTLGGRRDVTLQHVRLDALTEGENENKVILGRVVGSVRSENSVPFTFGMTDESMQCIIVTVYNLAAGRGTLVGDWVAIPEPVLTTHSIDTPEKKYEFKSVRVNNPTVLFVNGRRVDHTQVAGTQVSSTYEMQ
;
A
#
# COMPACT_ATOMS: atom_id res chain seq x y z
N MET A 1 3.79 -20.39 -15.76
CA MET A 1 5.23 -20.06 -15.72
C MET A 1 5.69 -19.70 -14.30
N ILE A 2 5.04 -18.75 -13.61
CA ILE A 2 5.44 -18.29 -12.26
C ILE A 2 5.31 -19.38 -11.18
N LEU A 3 4.20 -20.13 -11.14
CA LEU A 3 4.05 -21.23 -10.16
C LEU A 3 5.16 -22.28 -10.30
N LYS A 4 5.56 -22.58 -11.53
CA LYS A 4 6.66 -23.50 -11.83
C LYS A 4 8.03 -22.93 -11.42
N SER A 5 8.24 -21.62 -11.57
CA SER A 5 9.44 -20.93 -11.04
C SER A 5 9.52 -21.07 -9.52
N LEU A 6 8.40 -20.91 -8.83
CA LEU A 6 8.34 -21.06 -7.39
C LEU A 6 8.63 -22.50 -6.94
N GLU A 7 8.10 -23.49 -7.65
CA GLU A 7 8.40 -24.91 -7.39
C GLU A 7 9.90 -25.19 -7.53
N TYR A 8 10.53 -24.73 -8.60
CA TYR A 8 11.98 -24.91 -8.79
C TYR A 8 12.81 -24.18 -7.74
N ALA A 9 12.41 -22.97 -7.34
CA ALA A 9 13.10 -22.25 -6.28
C ALA A 9 13.02 -22.99 -4.93
N LYS A 10 11.87 -23.59 -4.61
CA LYS A 10 11.70 -24.43 -3.41
C LYS A 10 12.57 -25.69 -3.49
N GLU A 11 12.63 -26.33 -4.66
CA GLU A 11 13.48 -27.50 -4.88
C GLU A 11 14.96 -27.15 -4.71
N ALA A 12 15.42 -26.02 -5.24
CA ALA A 12 16.79 -25.55 -5.09
C ALA A 12 17.18 -25.38 -3.62
N VAL A 13 16.35 -24.67 -2.84
CA VAL A 13 16.54 -24.53 -1.38
C VAL A 13 16.54 -25.89 -0.67
N SER A 14 15.71 -26.84 -1.10
CA SER A 14 15.68 -28.18 -0.48
C SER A 14 16.96 -29.00 -0.70
N LYS A 15 17.72 -28.69 -1.76
CA LYS A 15 19.01 -29.35 -2.06
C LYS A 15 20.15 -28.80 -1.21
N ASP A 16 20.15 -27.49 -0.96
CA ASP A 16 21.06 -26.85 -0.01
C ASP A 16 20.39 -25.69 0.72
N ILE A 17 20.03 -25.92 1.98
CA ILE A 17 19.38 -24.91 2.82
C ILE A 17 20.33 -23.80 3.28
N LYS A 18 21.64 -23.96 3.10
CA LYS A 18 22.66 -22.95 3.47
C LYS A 18 23.04 -22.03 2.32
N ASP A 19 22.66 -22.37 1.09
CA ASP A 19 22.89 -21.54 -0.08
C ASP A 19 21.97 -20.31 -0.06
N GLY A 20 22.55 -19.13 0.15
CA GLY A 20 21.81 -17.88 0.20
C GLY A 20 21.26 -17.46 -1.16
N GLU A 21 21.88 -17.87 -2.27
CA GLU A 21 21.41 -17.55 -3.62
C GLU A 21 20.08 -18.25 -3.91
N SER A 22 19.95 -19.53 -3.55
CA SER A 22 18.68 -20.26 -3.61
C SER A 22 17.58 -19.58 -2.80
N TRP A 23 17.90 -19.04 -1.60
CA TRP A 23 16.94 -18.28 -0.80
C TRP A 23 16.55 -16.93 -1.43
N ILE A 24 17.48 -16.24 -2.09
CA ILE A 24 17.19 -15.01 -2.86
C ILE A 24 16.22 -15.33 -4.00
N ILE A 25 16.50 -16.37 -4.78
CA ILE A 25 15.65 -16.80 -5.91
C ILE A 25 14.26 -17.18 -5.42
N LEU A 26 14.15 -17.85 -4.26
CA LEU A 26 12.87 -18.17 -3.64
C LEU A 26 12.11 -16.90 -3.22
N GLY A 27 12.79 -15.94 -2.59
CA GLY A 27 12.21 -14.64 -2.25
C GLY A 27 11.70 -13.88 -3.49
N ASN A 28 12.52 -13.81 -4.54
CA ASN A 28 12.15 -13.19 -5.81
C ASN A 28 10.94 -13.89 -6.45
N SER A 29 10.87 -15.22 -6.37
CA SER A 29 9.74 -15.99 -6.90
C SER A 29 8.44 -15.67 -6.16
N TYR A 30 8.47 -15.55 -4.83
CA TYR A 30 7.32 -15.08 -4.05
C TYR A 30 6.95 -13.63 -4.38
N LEU A 31 7.93 -12.76 -4.56
CA LEU A 31 7.69 -11.36 -4.94
C LEU A 31 7.01 -11.27 -6.31
N CYS A 32 7.46 -12.03 -7.31
CA CYS A 32 6.80 -12.14 -8.60
C CYS A 32 5.39 -12.73 -8.49
N GLN A 33 5.21 -13.77 -7.67
CA GLN A 33 3.87 -14.32 -7.42
C GLN A 33 2.93 -13.26 -6.83
N TYR A 34 3.42 -12.44 -5.89
CA TYR A 34 2.64 -11.38 -5.28
C TYR A 34 2.14 -10.37 -6.32
N PHE A 35 3.03 -9.89 -7.20
CA PHE A 35 2.65 -8.88 -8.20
C PHE A 35 1.86 -9.44 -9.38
N THR A 36 2.07 -10.71 -9.75
CA THR A 36 1.50 -11.25 -10.99
C THR A 36 0.35 -12.22 -10.78
N LEU A 37 0.14 -12.80 -9.60
CA LEU A 37 -0.92 -13.80 -9.39
C LEU A 37 -1.90 -13.36 -8.32
N SER A 38 -1.39 -13.03 -7.13
CA SER A 38 -2.24 -12.70 -5.98
C SER A 38 -1.50 -11.75 -5.06
N GLN A 39 -2.05 -10.55 -4.85
CA GLN A 39 -1.52 -9.59 -3.89
C GLN A 39 -1.91 -9.95 -2.44
N ASP A 40 -1.71 -11.22 -2.08
CA ASP A 40 -1.95 -11.73 -0.73
C ASP A 40 -0.79 -11.32 0.19
N PRO A 41 -1.05 -10.57 1.29
CA PRO A 41 -0.03 -10.20 2.26
C PRO A 41 0.77 -11.38 2.83
N ALA A 42 0.19 -12.59 2.89
CA ALA A 42 0.90 -13.78 3.36
C ALA A 42 2.10 -14.12 2.46
N ILE A 43 2.01 -13.86 1.15
CA ILE A 43 3.09 -14.11 0.19
C ILE A 43 4.26 -13.15 0.43
N LEU A 44 4.00 -11.88 0.76
CA LEU A 44 5.06 -10.95 1.14
C LEU A 44 5.78 -11.38 2.42
N LYS A 45 5.07 -11.94 3.40
CA LYS A 45 5.71 -12.52 4.60
C LYS A 45 6.64 -13.68 4.24
N HIS A 46 6.25 -14.55 3.32
CA HIS A 46 7.12 -15.62 2.82
C HIS A 46 8.34 -15.08 2.07
N CYS A 47 8.15 -14.06 1.23
CA CYS A 47 9.23 -13.33 0.55
C CYS A 47 10.25 -12.77 1.56
N MET A 48 9.78 -12.03 2.56
CA MET A 48 10.63 -11.43 3.59
C MET A 48 11.34 -12.48 4.45
N SER A 49 10.69 -13.61 4.74
CA SER A 49 11.30 -14.73 5.46
C SER A 49 12.43 -15.37 4.64
N ALA A 50 12.24 -15.56 3.33
CA ALA A 50 13.28 -16.09 2.44
C ALA A 50 14.50 -15.16 2.36
N TYR A 51 14.30 -13.84 2.21
CA TYR A 51 15.40 -12.87 2.30
C TYR A 51 16.08 -12.87 3.68
N GLY A 52 15.32 -13.12 4.75
CA GLY A 52 15.86 -13.32 6.10
C GLY A 52 16.85 -14.48 6.17
N GLN A 53 16.53 -15.61 5.53
CA GLN A 53 17.43 -16.77 5.44
C GLN A 53 18.65 -16.48 4.56
N ALA A 54 18.47 -15.78 3.44
CA ALA A 54 19.57 -15.40 2.56
C ALA A 54 20.67 -14.59 3.29
N TYR A 55 20.31 -13.77 4.28
CA TYR A 55 21.30 -13.00 5.06
C TYR A 55 22.25 -13.84 5.92
N LEU A 56 21.91 -15.11 6.17
CA LEU A 56 22.77 -16.01 6.94
C LEU A 56 23.98 -16.47 6.13
N ASP A 57 23.91 -16.40 4.80
CA ASP A 57 25.02 -16.68 3.90
C ASP A 57 25.86 -15.41 3.65
N PRO A 58 27.17 -15.43 3.96
CA PRO A 58 28.07 -14.31 3.70
C PRO A 58 28.14 -13.88 2.23
N ILE A 59 27.98 -14.82 1.28
CA ILE A 59 28.06 -14.52 -0.15
C ILE A 59 26.81 -13.75 -0.58
N ALA A 60 25.62 -14.27 -0.28
CA ALA A 60 24.35 -13.61 -0.55
C ALA A 60 24.24 -12.23 0.10
N LYS A 61 24.81 -12.04 1.30
CA LYS A 61 24.87 -10.73 1.98
C LYS A 61 25.70 -9.68 1.23
N GLY A 62 26.58 -10.10 0.32
CA GLY A 62 27.32 -9.22 -0.58
C GLY A 62 26.55 -8.83 -1.84
N GLN A 63 25.38 -9.43 -2.11
CA GLN A 63 24.64 -9.20 -3.34
C GLN A 63 23.71 -7.97 -3.21
N PRO A 64 23.88 -6.92 -4.05
CA PRO A 64 23.05 -5.71 -3.98
C PRO A 64 21.57 -5.98 -4.33
N ASP A 65 21.30 -6.93 -5.22
CA ASP A 65 19.94 -7.29 -5.67
C ASP A 65 19.05 -7.78 -4.53
N LEU A 66 19.60 -8.53 -3.57
CA LEU A 66 18.89 -8.96 -2.36
C LEU A 66 18.31 -7.75 -1.61
N TYR A 67 19.13 -6.70 -1.43
CA TYR A 67 18.71 -5.49 -0.73
C TYR A 67 17.69 -4.71 -1.53
N TYR A 68 17.87 -4.57 -2.84
CA TYR A 68 16.90 -3.89 -3.69
C TYR A 68 15.53 -4.58 -3.67
N ASN A 69 15.47 -5.91 -3.85
CA ASN A 69 14.21 -6.64 -3.87
C ASN A 69 13.51 -6.64 -2.50
N LYS A 70 14.28 -6.72 -1.41
CA LYS A 70 13.76 -6.53 -0.06
C LYS A 70 13.22 -5.12 0.15
N ALA A 71 13.94 -4.09 -0.29
CA ALA A 71 13.53 -2.70 -0.16
C ALA A 71 12.26 -2.40 -0.97
N MET A 72 12.11 -2.99 -2.15
CA MET A 72 10.86 -2.96 -2.91
C MET A 72 9.72 -3.58 -2.10
N THR A 73 9.93 -4.76 -1.49
CA THR A 73 8.92 -5.40 -0.64
C THR A 73 8.49 -4.49 0.52
N LEU A 74 9.45 -3.93 1.26
CA LEU A 74 9.20 -2.99 2.36
C LEU A 74 8.43 -1.75 1.92
N LYS A 75 8.75 -1.19 0.75
CA LYS A 75 8.02 -0.07 0.14
C LYS A 75 6.55 -0.44 -0.11
N TYR A 76 6.27 -1.65 -0.58
CA TYR A 76 4.89 -2.12 -0.81
C TYR A 76 4.14 -2.42 0.49
N GLU A 77 4.84 -2.77 1.57
CA GLU A 77 4.30 -2.89 2.93
C GLU A 77 4.16 -1.52 3.63
N GLU A 78 4.46 -0.41 2.95
CA GLU A 78 4.47 0.97 3.49
C GLU A 78 5.48 1.17 4.64
N ASN A 79 6.47 0.28 4.78
CA ASN A 79 7.62 0.47 5.66
C ASN A 79 8.69 1.32 4.97
N TYR A 80 8.42 2.62 4.84
CA TYR A 80 9.26 3.54 4.07
C TYR A 80 10.66 3.77 4.70
N SER A 81 10.77 3.78 6.04
CA SER A 81 12.07 3.91 6.72
C SER A 81 12.97 2.71 6.42
N GLY A 82 12.45 1.49 6.64
CA GLY A 82 13.17 0.26 6.32
C GLY A 82 13.50 0.14 4.83
N ALA A 83 12.61 0.59 3.94
CA ALA A 83 12.88 0.62 2.50
C ALA A 83 14.04 1.55 2.15
N LEU A 84 14.06 2.78 2.68
CA LEU A 84 15.14 3.75 2.43
C LEU A 84 16.51 3.25 2.93
N GLU A 85 16.56 2.68 4.13
CA GLU A 85 17.78 2.09 4.69
C GLU A 85 18.27 0.91 3.84
N THR A 86 17.35 0.05 3.41
CA THR A 86 17.69 -1.14 2.63
C THR A 86 18.13 -0.76 1.22
N PHE A 87 17.50 0.22 0.56
CA PHE A 87 17.99 0.74 -0.74
C PHE A 87 19.36 1.39 -0.60
N LYS A 88 19.60 2.15 0.47
CA LYS A 88 20.92 2.72 0.73
C LYS A 88 21.98 1.64 0.80
N ARG A 89 21.68 0.52 1.46
CA ARG A 89 22.60 -0.61 1.54
C ARG A 89 22.87 -1.24 0.16
N ALA A 90 21.89 -1.27 -0.75
CA ALA A 90 22.12 -1.70 -2.13
C ALA A 90 23.08 -0.76 -2.86
N CYS A 91 22.92 0.56 -2.71
CA CYS A 91 23.85 1.56 -3.27
C CYS A 91 25.26 1.42 -2.69
N ASP A 92 25.39 1.15 -1.39
CA ASP A 92 26.70 1.00 -0.73
C ASP A 92 27.46 -0.23 -1.26
N LEU A 93 26.74 -1.27 -1.71
CA LEU A 93 27.31 -2.50 -2.27
C LEU A 93 27.65 -2.37 -3.77
N ASP A 94 26.84 -1.64 -4.54
CA ASP A 94 27.12 -1.30 -5.93
C ASP A 94 26.80 0.18 -6.21
N PRO A 95 27.79 1.09 -6.06
CA PRO A 95 27.58 2.53 -6.24
C PRO A 95 27.24 2.95 -7.68
N MET A 96 27.54 2.13 -8.68
CA MET A 96 27.26 2.43 -10.09
C MET A 96 25.86 1.99 -10.50
N TRP A 97 25.21 1.15 -9.68
CA TRP A 97 23.85 0.71 -9.89
C TRP A 97 22.84 1.78 -9.46
N MET A 98 22.33 2.52 -10.45
CA MET A 98 21.42 3.66 -10.23
C MET A 98 19.98 3.35 -9.75
N PRO A 99 19.34 2.20 -10.06
CA PRO A 99 17.95 1.95 -9.69
C PRO A 99 17.60 2.11 -8.20
N PRO A 100 18.37 1.59 -7.22
CA PRO A 100 18.08 1.80 -5.80
C PRO A 100 18.01 3.29 -5.41
N ASP A 101 18.98 4.10 -5.85
CA ASP A 101 19.01 5.54 -5.59
C ASP A 101 17.78 6.26 -6.19
N ARG A 102 17.41 5.90 -7.43
CA ARG A 102 16.19 6.43 -8.07
C ARG A 102 14.94 6.10 -7.27
N GLU A 103 14.82 4.87 -6.74
CA GLU A 103 13.68 4.48 -5.89
C GLU A 103 13.66 5.24 -4.55
N MET A 104 14.82 5.50 -3.94
CA MET A 104 14.90 6.35 -2.74
C MET A 104 14.40 7.77 -3.00
N ILE A 105 14.81 8.38 -4.13
CA ILE A 105 14.35 9.71 -4.53
C ILE A 105 12.83 9.72 -4.72
N LYS A 106 12.26 8.69 -5.35
CA LYS A 106 10.81 8.56 -5.52
C LYS A 106 10.08 8.44 -4.19
N ILE A 107 10.60 7.65 -3.24
CA ILE A 107 10.01 7.55 -1.88
C ILE A 107 10.04 8.91 -1.19
N LYS A 108 11.18 9.61 -1.19
CA LYS A 108 11.29 10.95 -0.56
C LYS A 108 10.29 11.93 -1.17
N ARG A 109 10.19 11.99 -2.50
CA ARG A 109 9.21 12.84 -3.21
C ARG A 109 7.76 12.47 -2.87
N TYR A 110 7.45 11.18 -2.74
CA TYR A 110 6.14 10.72 -2.31
C TYR A 110 5.82 11.16 -0.88
N LEU A 111 6.77 11.00 0.05
CA LEU A 111 6.61 11.41 1.45
C LEU A 111 6.42 12.93 1.58
N ASP A 112 7.17 13.71 0.80
CA ASP A 112 6.99 15.17 0.71
C ASP A 112 5.58 15.54 0.25
N ALA A 113 5.09 14.91 -0.82
CA ALA A 113 3.77 15.17 -1.37
C ALA A 113 2.64 14.73 -0.42
N ALA A 114 2.81 13.60 0.28
CA ALA A 114 1.85 13.12 1.27
C ALA A 114 1.74 14.09 2.46
N VAL A 115 2.87 14.51 3.01
CA VAL A 115 2.89 15.48 4.13
C VAL A 115 2.37 16.85 3.69
N ASP A 116 2.71 17.33 2.49
CA ASP A 116 2.15 18.58 1.94
C ASP A 116 0.64 18.51 1.76
N LEU A 117 0.13 17.38 1.23
CA LEU A 117 -1.30 17.16 1.02
C LEU A 117 -2.07 17.21 2.34
N ILE A 118 -1.56 16.57 3.40
CA ILE A 118 -2.17 16.60 4.73
C ILE A 118 -2.13 18.00 5.33
N LYS A 119 -0.95 18.64 5.32
CA LYS A 119 -0.75 19.97 5.93
C LYS A 119 -1.61 21.04 5.26
N THR A 120 -1.71 21.01 3.93
CA THR A 120 -2.46 22.01 3.17
C THR A 120 -3.93 21.61 2.95
N ARG A 121 -4.30 20.36 3.27
CA ARG A 121 -5.61 19.76 2.95
C ARG A 121 -5.98 19.97 1.48
N GLY A 122 -5.01 19.67 0.61
CA GLY A 122 -5.14 19.90 -0.84
C GLY A 122 -5.27 21.37 -1.24
N LYS A 123 -4.75 22.28 -0.41
CA LYS A 123 -4.85 23.75 -0.56
C LYS A 123 -6.30 24.25 -0.59
N ILE A 124 -7.23 23.51 0.01
CA ILE A 124 -8.64 23.89 0.12
C ILE A 124 -8.80 24.86 1.30
N LYS A 125 -9.42 26.02 1.05
CA LYS A 125 -9.71 27.01 2.11
C LYS A 125 -10.61 26.40 3.20
N ASN A 126 -10.33 26.67 4.47
CA ASN A 126 -11.09 26.14 5.61
C ASN A 126 -12.61 26.36 5.50
N LYS A 127 -13.07 27.52 5.03
CA LYS A 127 -14.51 27.76 4.82
C LYS A 127 -15.13 26.81 3.78
N ARG A 128 -14.42 26.55 2.68
CA ARG A 128 -14.87 25.60 1.65
C ARG A 128 -14.84 24.17 2.18
N LEU A 129 -13.83 23.82 2.96
CA LEU A 129 -13.71 22.52 3.59
C LEU A 129 -14.83 22.26 4.59
N ALA A 130 -15.12 23.22 5.47
CA ALA A 130 -16.26 23.14 6.39
C ALA A 130 -17.58 22.95 5.63
N ASN A 131 -17.80 23.69 4.54
CA ASN A 131 -18.99 23.53 3.69
C ASN A 131 -19.07 22.14 3.03
N MET A 132 -17.94 21.52 2.67
CA MET A 132 -17.91 20.15 2.12
C MET A 132 -18.33 19.10 3.14
N LEU A 133 -18.12 19.38 4.44
CA LEU A 133 -18.33 18.47 5.57
C LEU A 133 -19.64 18.75 6.34
N GLN A 134 -20.29 19.91 6.14
CA GLN A 134 -21.46 20.37 6.91
C GLN A 134 -22.72 19.49 6.80
N ALA A 135 -22.75 18.53 5.88
CA ALA A 135 -23.84 17.57 5.76
C ALA A 135 -23.26 16.20 5.39
N VAL A 136 -22.75 15.48 6.39
CA VAL A 136 -22.43 14.05 6.25
C VAL A 136 -23.72 13.33 5.89
N ASP A 137 -23.90 13.04 4.61
CA ASP A 137 -25.06 12.29 4.13
C ASP A 137 -24.83 10.82 4.46
N GLN A 138 -25.58 10.28 5.43
CA GLN A 138 -25.47 8.87 5.82
C GLN A 138 -25.73 7.91 4.65
N LYS A 139 -26.40 8.36 3.58
CA LYS A 139 -26.54 7.57 2.35
C LYS A 139 -25.19 7.25 1.69
N MET A 140 -24.16 8.05 1.95
CA MET A 140 -22.81 7.84 1.41
C MET A 140 -22.10 6.63 2.04
N LEU A 141 -22.55 6.18 3.21
CA LEU A 141 -22.11 4.91 3.81
C LEU A 141 -22.61 3.69 3.02
N GLY A 142 -23.67 3.86 2.21
CA GLY A 142 -24.30 2.76 1.48
C GLY A 142 -24.71 1.63 2.42
N GLU A 143 -24.19 0.43 2.15
CA GLU A 143 -24.46 -0.77 2.98
C GLU A 143 -23.81 -0.71 4.36
N TYR A 144 -22.86 0.20 4.60
CA TYR A 144 -22.21 0.37 5.91
C TYR A 144 -22.97 1.30 6.87
N ALA A 145 -24.17 1.73 6.50
CA ALA A 145 -25.02 2.52 7.38
C ALA A 145 -25.40 1.74 8.66
N ALA A 146 -25.66 2.46 9.74
CA ALA A 146 -26.03 1.85 11.01
C ALA A 146 -27.30 0.98 10.88
N GLY A 147 -27.27 -0.21 11.49
CA GLY A 147 -28.39 -1.16 11.47
C GLY A 147 -28.44 -2.09 10.24
N ALA A 148 -27.52 -1.94 9.29
CA ALA A 148 -27.34 -2.91 8.21
C ALA A 148 -26.39 -4.05 8.64
N PHE A 149 -26.62 -5.23 8.06
CA PHE A 149 -25.73 -6.38 8.17
C PHE A 149 -24.91 -6.49 6.90
N VAL A 150 -23.58 -6.49 7.03
CA VAL A 150 -22.68 -6.60 5.89
C VAL A 150 -21.81 -7.84 5.99
N THR A 151 -21.44 -8.36 4.82
CA THR A 151 -20.40 -9.38 4.71
C THR A 151 -19.07 -8.70 4.44
N LEU A 152 -18.10 -8.87 5.34
CA LEU A 152 -16.75 -8.34 5.23
C LEU A 152 -15.75 -9.50 5.25
N GLY A 153 -15.08 -9.72 4.12
CA GLY A 153 -14.22 -10.88 3.94
C GLY A 153 -15.00 -12.18 4.15
N GLY A 154 -14.57 -13.00 5.12
CA GLY A 154 -15.25 -14.23 5.51
C GLY A 154 -16.35 -14.08 6.57
N ARG A 155 -16.52 -12.89 7.16
CA ARG A 155 -17.47 -12.65 8.26
C ARG A 155 -18.81 -12.18 7.71
N ARG A 156 -19.89 -12.86 8.13
CA ARG A 156 -21.28 -12.49 7.81
C ARG A 156 -21.90 -11.71 8.98
N ASP A 157 -22.95 -10.96 8.68
CA ASP A 157 -23.77 -10.25 9.66
C ASP A 157 -22.98 -9.29 10.57
N VAL A 158 -21.98 -8.61 10.01
CA VAL A 158 -21.21 -7.59 10.71
C VAL A 158 -22.00 -6.29 10.76
N THR A 159 -22.09 -5.67 11.94
CA THR A 159 -22.64 -4.32 12.11
C THR A 159 -21.50 -3.33 12.27
N LEU A 160 -21.55 -2.23 11.51
CA LEU A 160 -20.53 -1.19 11.56
C LEU A 160 -21.02 0.04 12.30
N GLN A 161 -20.14 0.61 13.12
CA GLN A 161 -20.33 1.90 13.75
C GLN A 161 -19.55 2.97 12.98
N HIS A 162 -20.24 4.01 12.53
CA HIS A 162 -19.57 5.19 11.98
C HIS A 162 -18.77 5.90 13.07
N VAL A 163 -17.48 6.12 12.82
CA VAL A 163 -16.56 6.83 13.72
C VAL A 163 -15.77 7.89 12.97
N ARG A 164 -15.34 8.92 13.70
CA ARG A 164 -14.45 9.96 13.20
C ARG A 164 -13.01 9.45 13.06
N LEU A 165 -12.24 10.14 12.24
CA LEU A 165 -10.81 9.90 12.01
C LEU A 165 -9.96 10.09 13.26
N ASP A 166 -10.34 10.97 14.17
CA ASP A 166 -9.64 11.20 15.44
C ASP A 166 -9.97 10.16 16.51
N ALA A 167 -11.00 9.33 16.30
CA ALA A 167 -11.37 8.21 17.17
C ALA A 167 -10.76 6.87 16.74
N LEU A 168 -9.97 6.85 15.66
CA LEU A 168 -9.24 5.66 15.22
C LEU A 168 -8.04 5.39 16.13
N THR A 169 -7.79 4.11 16.39
CA THR A 169 -6.59 3.61 17.09
C THR A 169 -5.61 3.01 16.09
N GLU A 170 -4.32 2.98 16.44
CA GLU A 170 -3.29 2.31 15.63
C GLU A 170 -3.67 0.83 15.40
N GLY A 171 -3.45 0.34 14.18
CA GLY A 171 -3.81 -1.01 13.76
C GLY A 171 -5.26 -1.15 13.30
N GLU A 172 -5.81 -2.34 13.48
CA GLU A 172 -7.15 -2.71 13.00
C GLU A 172 -8.25 -2.04 13.83
N ASN A 173 -9.20 -1.42 13.15
CA ASN A 173 -10.39 -0.82 13.77
C ASN A 173 -11.62 -1.64 13.41
N GLU A 174 -11.73 -2.85 13.99
CA GLU A 174 -12.85 -3.76 13.74
C GLU A 174 -14.22 -3.14 14.04
N ASN A 175 -15.22 -3.55 13.27
CA ASN A 175 -16.61 -3.09 13.40
C ASN A 175 -16.81 -1.56 13.28
N LYS A 176 -15.80 -0.83 12.80
CA LYS A 176 -15.87 0.62 12.58
C LYS A 176 -15.91 0.93 11.09
N VAL A 177 -16.54 2.03 10.73
CA VAL A 177 -16.48 2.60 9.38
C VAL A 177 -16.16 4.08 9.48
N ILE A 178 -15.29 4.56 8.59
CA ILE A 178 -15.00 5.98 8.44
C ILE A 178 -15.62 6.49 7.15
N LEU A 179 -16.12 7.73 7.17
CA LEU A 179 -16.62 8.44 6.00
C LEU A 179 -15.95 9.80 5.92
N GLY A 180 -15.33 10.09 4.78
CA GLY A 180 -14.63 11.36 4.59
C GLY A 180 -14.70 11.88 3.17
N ARG A 181 -14.32 13.13 3.00
CA ARG A 181 -14.17 13.81 1.71
C ARG A 181 -12.74 13.73 1.23
N VAL A 182 -12.57 13.47 -0.05
CA VAL A 182 -11.27 13.52 -0.73
C VAL A 182 -10.83 14.97 -0.88
N VAL A 183 -9.62 15.29 -0.44
CA VAL A 183 -9.05 16.66 -0.53
C VAL A 183 -8.01 16.81 -1.64
N GLY A 184 -7.46 15.71 -2.14
CA GLY A 184 -6.45 15.71 -3.20
C GLY A 184 -5.85 14.31 -3.39
N SER A 185 -5.05 14.15 -4.43
CA SER A 185 -4.33 12.90 -4.70
C SER A 185 -2.82 13.12 -4.76
N VAL A 186 -2.07 12.12 -4.31
CA VAL A 186 -0.61 12.07 -4.46
C VAL A 186 -0.33 11.27 -5.72
N ARG A 187 0.35 11.90 -6.69
CA ARG A 187 0.80 11.20 -7.89
C ARG A 187 2.04 10.38 -7.53
N SER A 188 1.94 9.07 -7.70
CA SER A 188 3.09 8.18 -7.76
C SER A 188 3.44 7.93 -9.23
N GLU A 189 4.73 7.89 -9.56
CA GLU A 189 5.20 7.52 -10.91
C GLU A 189 4.83 6.05 -11.23
N ASN A 190 4.71 5.22 -10.20
CA ASN A 190 4.14 3.88 -10.31
C ASN A 190 2.62 3.97 -10.09
N SER A 191 1.82 3.29 -10.91
CA SER A 191 0.34 3.33 -10.86
C SER A 191 -0.28 2.74 -9.58
N VAL A 192 0.52 2.13 -8.71
CA VAL A 192 0.08 1.48 -7.47
C VAL A 192 0.98 1.88 -6.30
N PRO A 193 0.42 2.27 -5.14
CA PRO A 193 -1.00 2.46 -4.88
C PRO A 193 -1.57 3.78 -5.43
N PHE A 194 -2.88 3.81 -5.70
CA PHE A 194 -3.59 5.07 -5.83
C PHE A 194 -3.69 5.72 -4.46
N THR A 195 -3.14 6.92 -4.31
CA THR A 195 -3.00 7.58 -3.01
C THR A 195 -3.78 8.89 -2.99
N PHE A 196 -4.61 9.09 -1.97
CA PHE A 196 -5.35 10.33 -1.79
C PHE A 196 -5.42 10.77 -0.33
N GLY A 197 -5.67 12.06 -0.13
CA GLY A 197 -5.92 12.65 1.17
C GLY A 197 -7.40 12.64 1.46
N MET A 198 -7.80 12.26 2.66
CA MET A 198 -9.19 12.23 3.12
C MET A 198 -9.34 12.99 4.44
N THR A 199 -10.45 13.71 4.58
CA THR A 199 -10.80 14.44 5.81
C THR A 199 -12.27 14.23 6.17
N ASP A 200 -12.59 14.33 7.46
CA ASP A 200 -13.93 14.17 8.01
C ASP A 200 -14.32 15.41 8.85
N GLU A 201 -15.44 15.34 9.57
CA GLU A 201 -15.91 16.41 10.45
C GLU A 201 -14.95 16.79 11.60
N SER A 202 -13.99 15.92 11.94
CA SER A 202 -12.93 16.25 12.90
C SER A 202 -11.91 17.24 12.35
N MET A 203 -11.95 17.52 11.03
CA MET A 203 -10.94 18.29 10.30
C MET A 203 -9.54 17.66 10.34
N GLN A 204 -9.40 16.43 10.84
CA GLN A 204 -8.21 15.62 10.66
C GLN A 204 -8.09 15.22 9.20
N CYS A 205 -6.87 15.19 8.67
CA CYS A 205 -6.60 14.71 7.33
C CYS A 205 -5.63 13.53 7.42
N ILE A 206 -5.97 12.45 6.73
CA ILE A 206 -5.14 11.25 6.63
C ILE A 206 -4.83 10.93 5.17
N ILE A 207 -3.81 10.11 4.94
CA ILE A 207 -3.57 9.49 3.65
C ILE A 207 -4.36 8.18 3.55
N VAL A 208 -4.89 7.89 2.37
CA VAL A 208 -5.46 6.58 2.05
C VAL A 208 -4.71 6.02 0.85
N THR A 209 -4.18 4.80 0.99
CA THR A 209 -3.50 4.06 -0.07
C THR A 209 -4.41 2.93 -0.54
N VAL A 210 -4.79 2.95 -1.82
CA VAL A 210 -5.64 1.92 -2.43
C VAL A 210 -4.81 1.09 -3.39
N TYR A 211 -4.67 -0.20 -3.07
CA TYR A 211 -4.01 -1.20 -3.90
C TYR A 211 -5.02 -1.89 -4.80
N ASN A 212 -4.54 -2.67 -5.77
CA ASN A 212 -5.37 -3.40 -6.74
C ASN A 212 -6.37 -2.55 -7.54
N LEU A 213 -6.15 -1.24 -7.66
CA LEU A 213 -7.01 -0.38 -8.48
C LEU A 213 -6.51 -0.36 -9.94
N ALA A 214 -7.41 -0.47 -10.91
CA ALA A 214 -7.06 -0.43 -12.31
C ALA A 214 -6.48 0.94 -12.72
N ALA A 215 -5.54 0.93 -13.66
CA ALA A 215 -4.91 2.17 -14.14
C ALA A 215 -5.95 3.18 -14.66
N GLY A 216 -5.80 4.45 -14.28
CA GLY A 216 -6.72 5.52 -14.65
C GLY A 216 -8.03 5.56 -13.85
N ARG A 217 -8.25 4.63 -12.91
CA ARG A 217 -9.32 4.71 -11.92
C ARG A 217 -8.84 5.41 -10.64
N GLY A 218 -9.77 5.92 -9.86
CA GLY A 218 -9.48 6.67 -8.65
C GLY A 218 -10.66 7.50 -8.19
N THR A 219 -10.43 8.28 -7.15
CA THR A 219 -11.39 9.26 -6.62
C THR A 219 -11.03 10.67 -7.07
N LEU A 220 -12.02 11.56 -7.04
CA LEU A 220 -11.87 12.98 -7.34
C LEU A 220 -11.98 13.82 -6.07
N VAL A 221 -11.42 15.03 -6.12
CA VAL A 221 -11.54 15.98 -5.02
C VAL A 221 -13.01 16.30 -4.77
N GLY A 222 -13.42 16.15 -3.52
CA GLY A 222 -14.81 16.32 -3.09
C GLY A 222 -15.62 15.03 -3.10
N ASP A 223 -15.13 13.89 -3.61
CA ASP A 223 -15.86 12.63 -3.46
C ASP A 223 -15.98 12.24 -1.99
N TRP A 224 -17.12 11.65 -1.62
CA TRP A 224 -17.28 10.93 -0.36
C TRP A 224 -16.70 9.53 -0.50
N VAL A 225 -15.90 9.10 0.47
CA VAL A 225 -15.36 7.75 0.52
C VAL A 225 -15.66 7.14 1.88
N ALA A 226 -16.32 5.98 1.88
CA ALA A 226 -16.51 5.16 3.07
C ALA A 226 -15.53 3.98 3.06
N ILE A 227 -14.85 3.75 4.20
CA ILE A 227 -13.88 2.67 4.38
C ILE A 227 -14.28 1.87 5.62
N PRO A 228 -14.69 0.60 5.46
CA PRO A 228 -14.98 -0.28 6.60
C PRO A 228 -13.66 -0.81 7.18
N GLU A 229 -13.66 -1.03 8.49
CA GLU A 229 -12.58 -1.65 9.27
C GLU A 229 -11.19 -1.10 8.92
N PRO A 230 -10.99 0.23 9.01
CA PRO A 230 -9.75 0.84 8.56
C PRO A 230 -8.57 0.37 9.40
N VAL A 231 -7.49 -0.01 8.72
CA VAL A 231 -6.20 -0.27 9.38
C VAL A 231 -5.41 1.02 9.39
N LEU A 232 -5.32 1.66 10.55
CA LEU A 232 -4.60 2.92 10.72
C LEU A 232 -3.12 2.63 11.00
N THR A 233 -2.23 3.29 10.25
CA THR A 233 -0.79 3.25 10.49
C THR A 233 -0.27 4.65 10.74
N THR A 234 0.48 4.84 11.81
CA THR A 234 1.20 6.08 12.10
C THR A 234 2.63 5.97 11.58
N HIS A 235 2.95 6.76 10.57
CA HIS A 235 4.28 6.84 9.97
C HIS A 235 5.12 7.87 10.70
N SER A 236 6.26 7.46 11.23
CA SER A 236 7.32 8.33 11.74
C SER A 236 8.64 7.93 11.09
N ILE A 237 9.04 8.68 10.07
CA ILE A 237 10.22 8.37 9.26
C ILE A 237 11.24 9.48 9.48
N ASP A 238 12.42 9.10 9.95
CA ASP A 238 13.54 10.01 10.14
C ASP A 238 14.57 9.80 9.03
N THR A 239 14.82 10.84 8.24
CA THR A 239 15.92 10.84 7.27
C THR A 239 16.91 11.95 7.63
N PRO A 240 18.19 11.85 7.23
CA PRO A 240 19.18 12.88 7.52
C PRO A 240 18.75 14.30 7.12
N GLU A 241 17.88 14.41 6.11
CA GLU A 241 17.40 15.69 5.60
C GLU A 241 16.09 16.17 6.25
N LYS A 242 15.19 15.25 6.66
CA LYS A 242 13.83 15.60 7.07
C LYS A 242 13.15 14.49 7.86
N LYS A 243 12.37 14.90 8.86
CA LYS A 243 11.41 14.03 9.54
C LYS A 243 10.02 14.11 8.89
N TYR A 244 9.43 12.95 8.61
CA TYR A 244 8.07 12.82 8.11
C TYR A 244 7.18 12.18 9.18
N GLU A 245 6.03 12.80 9.42
CA GLU A 245 5.04 12.30 10.36
C GLU A 245 3.64 12.44 9.76
N PHE A 246 2.92 11.34 9.61
CA PHE A 246 1.56 11.32 9.11
C PHE A 246 0.85 10.00 9.43
N LYS A 247 -0.48 10.00 9.33
CA LYS A 247 -1.31 8.79 9.45
C LYS A 247 -1.79 8.33 8.07
N SER A 248 -1.78 7.03 7.82
CA SER A 248 -2.39 6.43 6.63
C SER A 248 -3.42 5.35 6.98
N VAL A 249 -4.35 5.12 6.07
CA VAL A 249 -5.21 3.94 6.04
C VAL A 249 -4.93 3.17 4.75
N ARG A 250 -4.56 1.90 4.91
CA ARG A 250 -4.30 1.02 3.78
C ARG A 250 -5.54 0.25 3.37
N VAL A 251 -5.84 0.25 2.09
CA VAL A 251 -6.95 -0.49 1.49
C VAL A 251 -6.40 -1.44 0.43
N ASN A 252 -6.37 -2.74 0.75
CA ASN A 252 -5.84 -3.76 -0.15
C ASN A 252 -6.79 -4.08 -1.32
N ASN A 253 -8.10 -4.09 -1.05
CA ASN A 253 -9.12 -4.42 -2.05
C ASN A 253 -10.04 -3.20 -2.28
N PRO A 254 -10.06 -2.60 -3.48
CA PRO A 254 -10.91 -1.45 -3.78
C PRO A 254 -12.41 -1.71 -3.58
N THR A 255 -12.88 -2.96 -3.74
CA THR A 255 -14.33 -3.26 -3.72
C THR A 255 -14.98 -3.10 -2.34
N VAL A 256 -14.17 -2.92 -1.29
CA VAL A 256 -14.67 -2.56 0.05
C VAL A 256 -15.02 -1.08 0.14
N LEU A 257 -14.54 -0.24 -0.77
CA LEU A 257 -14.80 1.19 -0.77
C LEU A 257 -16.21 1.49 -1.28
N PHE A 258 -16.86 2.46 -0.66
CA PHE A 258 -17.98 3.17 -1.26
C PHE A 258 -17.52 4.56 -1.68
N VAL A 259 -17.72 4.91 -2.94
CA VAL A 259 -17.46 6.25 -3.46
C VAL A 259 -18.81 6.88 -3.82
N ASN A 260 -19.14 7.99 -3.14
CA ASN A 260 -20.42 8.68 -3.28
C ASN A 260 -21.64 7.74 -3.10
N GLY A 261 -21.57 6.85 -2.09
CA GLY A 261 -22.64 5.91 -1.77
C GLY A 261 -22.76 4.70 -2.72
N ARG A 262 -21.83 4.54 -3.68
CA ARG A 262 -21.79 3.39 -4.58
C ARG A 262 -20.54 2.55 -4.31
N ARG A 263 -20.72 1.24 -4.18
CA ARG A 263 -19.61 0.29 -4.05
C ARG A 263 -18.72 0.37 -5.29
N VAL A 264 -17.40 0.37 -5.09
CA VAL A 264 -16.45 0.27 -6.21
C VAL A 264 -16.63 -1.09 -6.89
N ASP A 265 -16.90 -1.04 -8.18
CA ASP A 265 -17.19 -2.21 -9.00
C ASP A 265 -15.93 -3.04 -9.30
N HIS A 266 -16.09 -4.36 -9.46
CA HIS A 266 -15.00 -5.27 -9.81
C HIS A 266 -14.28 -4.91 -11.12
N THR A 267 -14.97 -4.24 -12.07
CA THR A 267 -14.36 -3.71 -13.30
C THR A 267 -13.34 -2.60 -13.07
N GLN A 268 -13.30 -2.01 -11.87
CA GLN A 268 -12.31 -1.01 -11.47
C GLN A 268 -11.13 -1.61 -10.73
N VAL A 269 -11.16 -2.92 -10.43
CA VAL A 269 -10.02 -3.64 -9.86
C VAL A 269 -9.05 -4.00 -10.98
N ALA A 270 -7.76 -3.87 -10.71
CA ALA A 270 -6.72 -4.27 -11.65
C ALA A 270 -6.85 -5.77 -11.93
N GLY A 271 -7.09 -6.12 -13.20
CA GLY A 271 -7.02 -7.51 -13.64
C GLY A 271 -5.59 -8.02 -13.61
N THR A 272 -5.42 -9.33 -13.42
CA THR A 272 -4.14 -10.01 -13.56
C THR A 272 -3.68 -9.94 -15.02
N GLN A 273 -2.97 -8.88 -15.41
CA GLN A 273 -2.42 -8.78 -16.76
C GLN A 273 -1.15 -9.61 -16.86
N VAL A 274 -1.23 -10.76 -17.54
CA VAL A 274 -0.08 -11.34 -18.20
C VAL A 274 0.08 -10.60 -19.53
N SER A 275 0.81 -9.48 -19.54
CA SER A 275 1.24 -8.88 -20.80
C SER A 275 2.39 -9.72 -21.36
N SER A 276 2.06 -10.77 -22.11
CA SER A 276 3.04 -11.44 -22.96
C SER A 276 3.33 -10.56 -24.17
N THR A 277 4.27 -9.62 -24.04
CA THR A 277 4.89 -9.00 -25.21
C THR A 277 5.98 -9.93 -25.73
N TYR A 278 5.58 -10.95 -26.49
CA TYR A 278 6.42 -11.54 -27.51
C TYR A 278 5.93 -11.00 -28.85
N GLU A 279 6.49 -9.86 -29.28
CA GLU A 279 6.53 -9.58 -30.72
C GLU A 279 7.75 -10.32 -31.25
N MET A 280 7.51 -11.47 -31.89
CA MET A 280 8.49 -12.03 -32.80
C MET A 280 8.38 -11.27 -34.13
N GLN A 281 9.43 -10.52 -34.45
CA GLN A 281 9.85 -10.26 -35.83
C GLN A 281 11.32 -10.61 -35.95
#